data_AF-A0A956WZZ1-F1
#
_entry.id   AF-A0A956WZZ1-F1
#
_cell.length_a   1.000
_cell.length_b   1.000
_cell.length_c   1.000
_cell.angle_alpha   90.00
_cell.angle_beta   90.00
_cell.angle_gamma   90.00
#
_symmetry.space_group_name_H-M   'P 1'
#
loop_
_entity.id
_entity.type
_entity.pdbx_description
1 polymer ?
#
loop_
_entity_poly.entity_id
_entity_poly.type
_entity_poly.pdbx_seq_one_letter_code
_entity_poly.pdbx_strand_id
1 'polypeptide(L)'
;LTFDMLPHIGRIDGVHYALGYNGHGVSIATYLGREIGLLLAGAKTRSPFLQIPHATRFFYNGDPWFLPLAARYFRTRDLLS
;
A
#
# COMPACT_ATOMS: atom_id res chain seq x y z
N LEU A 1 -1.26 5.09 3.06
CA LEU A 1 -1.61 4.03 4.02
C LEU A 1 -2.41 2.96 3.29
N THR A 2 -2.17 1.69 3.59
CA THR A 2 -3.04 0.59 3.10
C THR A 2 -4.28 0.50 3.97
N PHE A 3 -5.40 0.05 3.40
CA PHE A 3 -6.70 0.04 4.08
C PHE A 3 -6.78 -0.99 5.20
N ASP A 4 -6.05 -2.08 5.08
CA ASP A 4 -5.93 -3.17 6.05
C ASP A 4 -4.82 -2.93 7.08
N MET A 5 -4.15 -1.77 7.01
CA MET A 5 -3.07 -1.37 7.93
C MET A 5 -1.87 -2.34 7.96
N LEU A 6 -1.81 -3.31 7.05
CA LEU A 6 -0.75 -4.31 6.96
C LEU A 6 0.26 -3.93 5.88
N PRO A 7 1.53 -4.36 6.02
CA PRO A 7 2.49 -4.23 4.96
C PRO A 7 2.28 -5.35 3.93
N HIS A 8 2.50 -5.02 2.66
CA HIS A 8 2.38 -5.96 1.55
C HIS A 8 3.67 -6.01 0.77
N ILE A 9 3.99 -7.21 0.30
CA ILE A 9 5.07 -7.43 -0.65
C ILE A 9 4.51 -8.07 -1.91
N GLY A 10 5.09 -7.76 -3.06
CA GLY A 10 4.59 -8.27 -4.33
C GLY A 10 5.52 -8.01 -5.49
N ARG A 11 5.02 -8.27 -6.69
CA ARG A 11 5.70 -8.00 -7.95
C ARG A 11 4.69 -7.42 -8.94
N ILE A 12 5.00 -6.24 -9.49
CA ILE A 12 4.26 -5.62 -10.58
C ILE A 12 5.25 -5.39 -11.71
N ASP A 13 4.95 -5.87 -12.92
CA ASP A 13 5.76 -5.66 -14.13
C ASP A 13 7.27 -5.96 -13.98
N GLY A 14 7.61 -6.99 -13.19
CA GLY A 14 9.02 -7.33 -12.94
C GLY A 14 9.65 -6.65 -11.73
N VAL A 15 9.03 -5.61 -11.20
CA VAL A 15 9.52 -4.84 -10.06
C VAL A 15 8.96 -5.40 -8.76
N HIS A 16 9.85 -5.80 -7.85
CA HIS A 16 9.48 -6.19 -6.49
C HIS A 16 9.24 -4.95 -5.63
N TYR A 17 8.19 -4.98 -4.83
CA TYR A 17 7.85 -3.86 -3.95
C TYR A 17 7.55 -4.34 -2.53
N ALA A 18 7.77 -3.46 -1.57
CA ALA A 18 7.29 -3.55 -0.19
C ALA A 18 6.63 -2.22 0.18
N LEU A 19 5.34 -2.23 0.48
CA LEU A 19 4.56 -1.03 0.77
C LEU A 19 3.62 -1.26 1.96
N GLY A 20 2.92 -0.21 2.40
CA GLY A 20 1.90 -0.35 3.45
C GLY A 20 2.46 -0.42 4.87
N TYR A 21 3.58 0.24 5.14
CA TYR A 21 4.20 0.24 6.47
C TYR A 21 3.42 1.00 7.56
N ASN A 22 2.48 1.88 7.18
CA ASN A 22 1.48 2.54 8.03
C ASN A 22 1.98 3.05 9.41
N GLY A 23 3.19 3.61 9.47
CA GLY A 23 3.77 4.16 10.70
C GLY A 23 4.55 3.15 11.57
N HIS A 24 4.50 1.85 11.27
CA HIS A 24 5.27 0.80 11.96
C HIS A 24 6.46 0.27 11.12
N GLY A 25 6.90 1.06 10.14
CA GLY A 25 7.84 0.61 9.11
C GLY A 25 9.23 0.24 9.58
N VAL A 26 9.76 0.92 10.61
CA VAL A 26 11.17 0.79 11.01
C VAL A 26 11.53 -0.64 11.43
N SER A 27 10.69 -1.30 12.22
CA SER A 27 10.95 -2.66 12.70
C SER A 27 10.69 -3.72 11.63
N ILE A 28 9.65 -3.53 10.80
CA ILE A 28 9.22 -4.55 9.82
C ILE A 28 9.89 -4.43 8.46
N ALA A 29 10.50 -3.27 8.13
CA ALA A 29 11.22 -3.05 6.88
C ALA A 29 12.39 -4.01 6.69
N THR A 30 13.22 -4.23 7.71
CA THR A 30 14.37 -5.15 7.64
C THR A 30 13.91 -6.60 7.39
N TYR A 31 12.83 -7.02 8.06
CA TYR A 31 12.26 -8.35 7.87
C TYR A 31 11.73 -8.54 6.44
N LEU A 32 10.94 -7.58 5.94
CA LEU A 32 10.40 -7.65 4.58
C LEU A 32 11.48 -7.53 3.51
N GLY A 33 12.53 -6.74 3.75
CA GLY A 33 13.69 -6.67 2.87
C GLY A 33 14.41 -8.01 2.73
N ARG A 34 14.60 -8.71 3.86
CA ARG A 34 15.14 -10.09 3.85
C ARG A 34 14.22 -11.05 3.10
N GLU A 35 12.92 -11.01 3.36
CA GLU A 35 11.94 -11.85 2.67
C GLU A 35 11.98 -11.66 1.15
N ILE A 36 11.97 -10.41 0.69
CA ILE A 36 12.05 -10.09 -0.75
C ILE A 36 13.39 -10.54 -1.34
N GLY A 37 14.50 -10.35 -0.61
CA GLY A 37 15.81 -10.83 -1.05
C GLY A 37 15.84 -12.35 -1.25
N LEU A 38 15.21 -13.11 -0.35
CA LEU A 38 15.10 -14.58 -0.48
C LEU A 38 14.19 -15.00 -1.64
N LEU A 39 13.11 -14.25 -1.90
CA LEU A 39 12.24 -14.46 -3.06
C LEU A 39 12.98 -14.20 -4.38
N LEU A 40 13.75 -13.10 -4.44
CA LEU A 40 14.58 -12.72 -5.59
C LEU A 40 15.69 -13.75 -5.87
N ALA A 41 16.33 -14.25 -4.83
CA ALA A 41 17.38 -15.26 -4.93
C ALA A 41 16.84 -16.67 -5.26
N GLY A 42 15.51 -16.86 -5.32
CA GLY A 42 14.88 -18.17 -5.50
C GLY A 42 15.04 -19.13 -4.31
N ALA A 43 15.65 -18.67 -3.20
CA ALA A 43 15.83 -19.44 -1.98
C ALA A 43 14.52 -19.63 -1.22
N LYS A 44 13.51 -18.81 -1.51
CA LYS A 44 12.16 -18.89 -0.95
C LYS A 44 11.13 -18.71 -2.06
N THR A 45 10.03 -19.47 -1.99
CA THR A 45 8.96 -19.43 -2.99
C THR A 45 7.65 -18.82 -2.48
N ARG A 46 7.49 -18.69 -1.16
CA ARG A 46 6.28 -18.16 -0.53
C ARG A 46 6.59 -17.30 0.68
N SER A 47 5.82 -16.24 0.86
CA SER A 47 5.81 -15.42 2.07
C SER A 47 4.36 -15.19 2.50
N PRO A 48 4.05 -15.13 3.80
CA PRO A 48 2.72 -14.73 4.27
C PRO A 48 2.31 -13.36 3.74
N PHE A 49 3.26 -12.41 3.69
CA PHE A 49 3.04 -11.04 3.21
C PHE A 49 2.83 -10.93 1.69
N LEU A 50 3.20 -11.98 0.93
CA LEU A 50 2.94 -12.08 -0.51
C LEU A 50 1.50 -12.54 -0.79
N GLN A 51 0.88 -13.23 0.17
CA GLN A 51 -0.45 -13.82 0.03
C GLN A 51 -1.55 -12.88 0.55
N ILE A 52 -1.19 -11.74 1.13
CA ILE A 52 -2.16 -10.75 1.60
C ILE A 52 -2.73 -10.04 0.36
N PRO A 53 -4.03 -10.20 0.06
CA PRO A 53 -4.65 -9.44 -1.02
C PRO A 53 -4.58 -7.95 -0.69
N HIS A 54 -4.21 -7.12 -1.66
CA HIS A 54 -4.33 -5.67 -1.51
C HIS A 54 -5.81 -5.30 -1.47
N ALA A 55 -6.37 -5.25 -0.26
CA ALA A 55 -7.77 -4.92 -0.07
C ALA A 55 -8.03 -3.49 -0.57
N THR A 56 -8.80 -3.40 -1.65
CA THR A 56 -9.29 -2.14 -2.20
C THR A 56 -10.79 -2.07 -1.94
N ARG A 57 -11.32 -0.87 -1.67
CA ARG A 57 -12.78 -0.69 -1.53
C ARG A 57 -13.43 -0.69 -2.90
N PHE A 58 -14.63 -1.26 -3.01
CA PHE A 58 -15.41 -1.32 -4.25
C PHE A 58 -15.58 0.02 -4.98
N PHE A 59 -15.58 1.13 -4.23
CA PHE A 59 -15.70 2.50 -4.76
C PHE A 59 -14.35 3.18 -5.06
N TYR A 60 -13.23 2.48 -4.97
CA TYR A 60 -11.86 3.02 -5.07
C TYR A 60 -11.06 2.33 -6.18
N ASN A 61 -11.57 2.37 -7.42
CA ASN A 61 -11.01 1.67 -8.58
C ASN A 61 -10.01 2.51 -9.39
N GLY A 62 -9.15 3.28 -8.71
CA GLY A 62 -8.11 4.10 -9.36
C GLY A 62 -8.52 5.53 -9.72
N ASP A 63 -9.80 5.78 -10.00
CA ASP A 63 -10.33 7.14 -10.19
C ASP A 63 -11.09 7.62 -8.94
N PRO A 64 -10.53 8.56 -8.16
CA PRO A 64 -11.16 9.09 -6.97
C PRO A 64 -12.25 10.12 -7.34
N TRP A 65 -13.37 9.65 -7.86
CA TRP A 65 -14.52 10.46 -8.32
C TRP A 65 -15.03 11.47 -7.28
N PHE A 66 -14.82 11.21 -5.98
CA PHE A 66 -15.23 12.08 -4.88
C PHE A 66 -14.21 13.19 -4.55
N LEU A 67 -12.95 13.08 -4.99
CA LEU A 67 -11.90 14.08 -4.69
C LEU A 67 -12.25 15.48 -5.21
N PRO A 68 -12.78 15.65 -6.45
CA PRO A 68 -13.19 16.97 -6.92
C PRO A 68 -14.28 17.61 -6.04
N LEU A 69 -15.23 16.81 -5.56
CA LEU A 69 -16.32 17.27 -4.68
C LEU A 69 -15.78 17.69 -3.32
N ALA A 70 -14.96 16.84 -2.70
CA ALA A 70 -14.30 17.14 -1.43
C ALA A 70 -13.44 18.41 -1.53
N ALA A 71 -12.65 18.54 -2.60
CA ALA A 71 -11.81 19.71 -2.84
C ALA A 71 -12.61 21.01 -3.00
N ARG A 72 -13.80 20.96 -3.61
CA ARG A 72 -14.71 22.12 -3.69
C ARG A 72 -15.25 22.51 -2.31
N TYR A 73 -15.72 21.52 -1.54
CA TYR A 73 -16.22 21.76 -0.19
C TYR A 73 -15.16 22.39 0.73
N PHE A 74 -13.94 21.84 0.73
CA PHE A 74 -12.86 22.39 1.54
C PHE A 74 -12.43 23.79 1.08
N ARG A 75 -12.38 24.06 -0.23
CA ARG A 75 -12.12 25.43 -0.74
C ARG A 75 -13.19 26.42 -0.31
N THR A 76 -14.47 26.05 -0.35
CA THR A 76 -15.54 26.94 0.14
C THR A 76 -15.47 27.17 1.63
N ARG A 77 -15.04 26.17 2.41
CA ARG A 77 -14.87 26.28 3.85
C ARG A 77 -13.67 27.15 4.23
N ASP A 78 -12.60 27.08 3.44
CA ASP A 78 -11.40 27.93 3.60
C ASP A 78 -11.69 29.40 3.30
N LEU A 79 -12.48 29.68 2.26
CA LEU A 79 -12.91 31.04 1.91
C LEU A 79 -13.88 31.69 2.90
N LEU A 80 -14.59 30.88 3.69
CA LEU A 80 -15.56 31.33 4.68
C LEU A 80 -14.98 31.39 6.10
N SER A 81 -13.74 30.93 6.29
CA SER A 81 -13.00 31.04 7.55
C SER A 81 -12.16 32.30 7.58
#